data_AF-A0AAV6TPH8-F1
#
_entry.id   AF-A0AAV6TPH8-F1
#
_cell.length_a   1.000
_cell.length_b   1.000
_cell.length_c   1.000
_cell.angle_alpha   90.00
_cell.angle_beta   90.00
_cell.angle_gamma   90.00
#
_symmetry.space_group_name_H-M   'P 1'
#
loop_
_entity.id
_entity.type
_entity.pdbx_description
1 polymer ?
#
loop_
_entity_poly.entity_id
_entity_poly.type
_entity_poly.pdbx_seq_one_letter_code
_entity_poly.pdbx_strand_id
1 'polypeptide(L)'
;MEPCDQTLIEDEEKTLPFIMANLPEKYQQKALEELNETLETRIEGLSELKLMAKADRSTRGIDFHEDFLLQFLRHGKYNVRKSFQRLRVFVELRRNYSHLFQSVDQEDLVSKESYKCVTILPRRCSDGCALVLTQIVEHAFAIAKYDSPKPPCPQCGADCKVTRDKNKKLGFFYTCTQMCTGTREVDLPGPPSNLQGQ
;
A
#
# COMPACT_ATOMS: atom_id res chain seq x y z
N MET A 1 24.27 35.35 -10.36
CA MET A 1 24.03 33.91 -10.14
C MET A 1 24.64 33.63 -8.79
N GLU A 2 23.83 33.78 -7.74
CA GLU A 2 24.28 33.65 -6.35
C GLU A 2 24.79 32.21 -6.12
N PRO A 3 25.90 32.02 -5.37
CA PRO A 3 26.43 30.70 -5.09
C PRO A 3 25.42 29.91 -4.26
N CYS A 4 25.22 28.64 -4.62
CA CYS A 4 24.38 27.71 -3.87
C CYS A 4 24.95 27.56 -2.44
N ASP A 5 24.16 28.02 -1.48
CA ASP A 5 24.41 28.02 -0.04
C ASP A 5 24.95 26.65 0.42
N GLN A 6 26.19 26.64 0.93
CA GLN A 6 26.94 25.46 1.33
C GLN A 6 26.55 24.98 2.74
N THR A 7 25.26 24.96 3.08
CA THR A 7 24.76 24.54 4.40
C THR A 7 24.22 23.10 4.44
N LEU A 8 24.51 22.26 3.44
CA LEU A 8 24.08 20.85 3.42
C LEU A 8 25.11 19.85 3.99
N ILE A 9 26.16 20.30 4.69
CA ILE A 9 27.21 19.41 5.23
C ILE A 9 27.55 19.79 6.68
N GLU A 10 26.58 19.77 7.60
CA GLU A 10 26.89 19.88 9.05
C GLU A 10 26.17 18.86 9.95
N ASP A 11 25.39 17.89 9.42
CA ASP A 11 24.60 16.99 10.27
C ASP A 11 24.67 15.50 9.88
N GLU A 12 25.86 14.99 9.51
CA GLU A 12 26.04 13.54 9.33
C GLU A 12 25.77 12.73 10.61
N GLU A 13 25.79 13.39 11.78
CA GLU A 13 25.51 12.81 13.10
C GLU A 13 24.00 12.65 13.41
N LYS A 14 23.09 13.23 12.61
CA LYS A 14 21.64 13.22 12.89
C LYS A 14 20.83 12.17 12.12
N THR A 15 21.46 11.35 11.28
CA THR A 15 20.75 10.37 10.45
C THR A 15 21.08 8.94 10.87
N LEU A 16 20.06 8.07 10.89
CA LEU A 16 20.21 6.67 11.32
C LEU A 16 20.20 5.72 10.13
N PRO A 17 20.87 4.56 10.20
CA PRO A 17 20.78 3.58 9.12
C PRO A 17 19.34 3.03 8.99
N PHE A 18 18.94 2.67 7.76
CA PHE A 18 17.60 2.13 7.49
C PHE A 18 17.35 0.82 8.24
N ILE A 19 18.31 -0.12 8.17
CA ILE A 19 18.30 -1.35 8.96
C ILE A 19 19.04 -1.08 10.27
N MET A 20 18.36 -1.32 11.39
CA MET A 20 18.92 -1.18 12.73
C MET A 20 18.73 -2.49 13.49
N ALA A 21 19.78 -2.97 14.17
CA ALA A 21 19.70 -4.16 15.02
C ALA A 21 18.88 -3.90 16.29
N ASN A 22 19.01 -2.70 16.86
CA ASN A 22 18.30 -2.28 18.07
C ASN A 22 17.78 -0.85 17.90
N LEU A 23 16.67 -0.55 18.58
CA LEU A 23 16.09 0.78 18.61
C LEU A 23 16.87 1.66 19.61
N PRO A 24 17.43 2.82 19.20
CA PRO A 24 18.10 3.72 20.14
C PRO A 24 17.19 4.16 21.29
N GLU A 25 17.79 4.36 22.48
CA GLU A 25 17.07 4.67 23.73
C GLU A 25 16.11 5.85 23.60
N LYS A 26 16.52 6.91 22.90
CA LYS A 26 15.67 8.09 22.66
C LYS A 26 14.31 7.75 22.02
N TYR A 27 14.25 6.73 21.15
CA TYR A 27 12.98 6.31 20.55
C TYR A 27 12.23 5.30 21.39
N GLN A 28 12.91 4.55 22.27
CA GLN A 28 12.24 3.73 23.28
C GLN A 28 11.49 4.64 24.26
N GLN A 29 12.14 5.71 24.71
CA GLN A 29 11.51 6.74 25.54
C GLN A 29 10.35 7.44 24.81
N LYS A 30 10.54 7.81 23.54
CA LYS A 30 9.44 8.35 22.72
C LYS A 30 8.25 7.40 22.62
N ALA A 31 8.48 6.09 22.44
CA ALA A 31 7.41 5.10 22.39
C ALA A 31 6.69 4.96 23.74
N LEU A 32 7.42 5.02 24.85
CA LEU A 32 6.83 5.08 26.18
C LEU A 32 5.95 6.33 26.35
N GLU A 33 6.47 7.51 26.04
CA GLU A 33 5.79 8.79 26.25
C GLU A 33 4.58 8.99 25.32
N GLU A 34 4.72 8.68 24.02
CA GLU A 34 3.69 8.97 23.02
C GLU A 34 2.65 7.87 22.85
N LEU A 35 3.03 6.61 23.14
CA LEU A 35 2.22 5.42 22.90
C LEU A 35 1.86 4.67 24.19
N ASN A 36 2.49 4.96 25.33
CA ASN A 36 2.41 4.16 26.55
C ASN A 36 2.88 2.71 26.34
N GLU A 37 3.94 2.53 25.54
CA GLU A 37 4.54 1.21 25.28
C GLU A 37 5.40 0.76 26.48
N THR A 38 4.82 -0.07 27.33
CA THR A 38 5.51 -0.79 28.42
C THR A 38 5.49 -2.29 28.15
N LEU A 39 6.26 -3.07 28.90
CA LEU A 39 6.20 -4.53 28.79
C LEU A 39 4.79 -5.06 29.11
N GLU A 40 4.14 -4.47 30.10
CA GLU A 40 2.78 -4.83 30.54
C GLU A 40 1.76 -4.53 29.45
N THR A 41 1.70 -3.28 28.95
CA THR A 41 0.75 -2.89 27.89
C THR A 41 0.98 -3.67 26.59
N ARG A 42 2.24 -4.06 26.33
CA ARG A 42 2.59 -4.94 25.22
C ARG A 42 2.00 -6.33 25.36
N ILE A 43 2.18 -6.97 26.52
CA ILE A 43 1.66 -8.33 26.79
C ILE A 43 0.13 -8.33 26.76
N GLU A 44 -0.49 -7.39 27.49
CA GLU A 44 -1.94 -7.28 27.58
C GLU A 44 -2.57 -6.96 26.23
N GLY A 45 -2.06 -5.94 25.54
CA GLY A 45 -2.55 -5.53 24.23
C GLY A 45 -2.43 -6.61 23.17
N LEU A 46 -1.33 -7.37 23.16
CA LEU A 46 -1.16 -8.52 22.26
C LEU A 46 -2.14 -9.65 22.57
N SER A 47 -2.29 -9.99 23.85
CA SER A 47 -3.22 -11.04 24.30
C SER A 47 -4.65 -10.70 23.89
N GLU A 48 -5.11 -9.49 24.21
CA GLU A 48 -6.46 -9.03 23.91
C GLU A 48 -6.70 -8.94 22.39
N LEU A 49 -5.75 -8.37 21.63
CA LEU A 49 -5.88 -8.24 20.18
C LEU A 49 -5.94 -9.62 19.48
N LYS A 50 -5.14 -10.59 19.95
CA LYS A 50 -5.19 -11.98 19.47
C LYS A 50 -6.54 -12.63 19.77
N LEU A 51 -7.10 -12.41 20.96
CA LEU A 51 -8.42 -12.92 21.33
C LEU A 51 -9.51 -12.34 20.43
N MET A 52 -9.51 -11.02 20.20
CA MET A 52 -10.45 -10.36 19.28
C MET A 52 -10.34 -10.92 17.86
N ALA A 53 -9.12 -11.11 17.35
CA ALA A 53 -8.88 -11.65 16.02
C ALA A 53 -9.35 -13.11 15.86
N LYS A 54 -9.22 -13.94 16.90
CA LYS A 54 -9.76 -15.31 16.87
C LYS A 54 -11.30 -15.34 16.92
N ALA A 55 -11.89 -14.41 17.69
CA ALA A 55 -13.33 -14.34 17.86
C ALA A 55 -14.06 -13.83 16.61
N ASP A 56 -13.46 -12.90 15.85
CA ASP A 56 -14.12 -12.25 14.73
C ASP A 56 -14.09 -13.06 13.42
N ARG A 57 -15.24 -13.13 12.74
CA ARG A 57 -15.42 -13.93 11.51
C ARG A 57 -14.47 -13.52 10.38
N SER A 58 -14.12 -12.24 10.26
CA SER A 58 -13.27 -11.74 9.18
C SER A 58 -11.79 -12.06 9.41
N THR A 59 -11.36 -12.27 10.65
CA THR A 59 -9.94 -12.49 10.98
C THR A 59 -9.66 -13.91 11.50
N ARG A 60 -10.72 -14.65 11.87
CA ARG A 60 -10.64 -16.05 12.30
C ARG A 60 -9.98 -16.94 11.25
N GLY A 61 -9.08 -17.79 11.71
CA GLY A 61 -8.32 -18.74 10.88
C GLY A 61 -7.03 -18.18 10.30
N ILE A 62 -6.74 -16.89 10.50
CA ILE A 62 -5.44 -16.30 10.16
C ILE A 62 -4.54 -16.35 11.39
N ASP A 63 -3.34 -16.92 11.24
CA ASP A 63 -2.31 -16.85 12.26
C ASP A 63 -1.45 -15.60 12.04
N PHE A 64 -1.48 -14.68 13.01
CA PHE A 64 -0.76 -13.42 12.93
C PHE A 64 0.46 -13.47 13.84
N HIS A 65 1.63 -13.16 13.27
CA HIS A 65 2.85 -12.96 14.03
C HIS A 65 2.73 -11.77 15.00
N GLU A 66 3.40 -11.87 16.15
CA GLU A 66 3.34 -10.82 17.18
C GLU A 66 3.89 -9.48 16.67
N ASP A 67 5.03 -9.50 15.98
CA ASP A 67 5.65 -8.30 15.42
C ASP A 67 4.74 -7.60 14.41
N PHE A 68 3.88 -8.36 13.72
CA PHE A 68 2.86 -7.80 12.84
C PHE A 68 1.74 -7.13 13.63
N LEU A 69 1.20 -7.79 14.66
CA LEU A 69 0.14 -7.24 15.51
C LEU A 69 0.60 -6.00 16.30
N LEU A 70 1.87 -5.97 16.74
CA LEU A 70 2.48 -4.83 17.42
C LEU A 70 2.45 -3.55 16.57
N GLN A 71 2.54 -3.66 15.25
CA GLN A 71 2.44 -2.49 14.37
C GLN A 71 1.05 -1.84 14.48
N PHE A 72 -0.01 -2.64 14.58
CA PHE A 72 -1.37 -2.13 14.77
C PHE A 72 -1.57 -1.54 16.16
N LEU A 73 -1.04 -2.19 17.20
CA LEU A 73 -1.09 -1.69 18.58
C LEU A 73 -0.39 -0.34 18.70
N ARG A 74 0.83 -0.21 18.16
CA ARG A 74 1.57 1.06 18.13
C ARG A 74 0.79 2.14 17.40
N HIS A 75 0.23 1.81 16.23
CA HIS A 75 -0.57 2.76 15.47
C HIS A 75 -1.84 3.18 16.24
N GLY A 76 -2.44 2.27 17.00
CA GLY A 76 -3.58 2.54 17.87
C GLY A 76 -3.23 3.15 19.22
N LYS A 77 -1.96 3.46 19.51
CA LYS A 77 -1.46 3.87 20.84
C LYS A 77 -1.93 2.91 21.95
N TYR A 78 -1.79 1.61 21.69
CA TYR A 78 -2.26 0.51 22.54
C TYR A 78 -3.77 0.49 22.85
N ASN A 79 -4.58 1.26 22.12
CA ASN A 79 -6.03 1.08 22.13
C ASN A 79 -6.39 -0.16 21.29
N VAL A 80 -6.66 -1.28 21.96
CA VAL A 80 -6.88 -2.58 21.31
C VAL A 80 -8.06 -2.54 20.33
N ARG A 81 -9.16 -1.87 20.70
CA ARG A 81 -10.35 -1.76 19.83
C ARG A 81 -10.05 -1.02 18.52
N LYS A 82 -9.35 0.12 18.58
CA LYS A 82 -8.92 0.87 17.38
C LYS A 82 -7.93 0.06 16.54
N SER A 83 -7.01 -0.63 17.20
CA SER A 83 -6.02 -1.49 16.56
C SER A 83 -6.70 -2.64 15.80
N PHE A 84 -7.69 -3.27 16.42
CA PHE A 84 -8.48 -4.34 15.83
C PHE A 84 -9.31 -3.89 14.63
N GLN A 85 -9.94 -2.71 14.70
CA GLN A 85 -10.64 -2.12 13.55
C GLN A 85 -9.72 -1.96 12.33
N ARG A 86 -8.49 -1.49 12.55
CA ARG A 86 -7.49 -1.34 11.49
C ARG A 86 -7.01 -2.69 10.95
N LEU A 87 -6.83 -3.69 11.82
CA LEU A 87 -6.50 -5.05 11.40
C LEU A 87 -7.58 -5.62 10.48
N ARG A 88 -8.87 -5.41 10.79
CA ARG A 88 -9.98 -5.83 9.92
C ARG A 88 -9.93 -5.16 8.56
N VAL A 89 -9.73 -3.84 8.52
CA VAL A 89 -9.59 -3.09 7.27
C VAL A 89 -8.42 -3.61 6.45
N PHE A 90 -7.28 -3.91 7.08
CA PHE A 90 -6.13 -4.50 6.40
C PHE A 90 -6.46 -5.87 5.78
N VAL A 91 -7.11 -6.75 6.54
CA VAL A 91 -7.49 -8.09 6.03
C VAL A 91 -8.49 -7.99 4.88
N GLU A 92 -9.45 -7.07 4.98
CA GLU A 92 -10.41 -6.80 3.91
C GLU A 92 -9.73 -6.24 2.66
N LEU A 93 -8.82 -5.27 2.81
CA LEU A 93 -7.99 -4.75 1.71
C LEU A 93 -7.23 -5.89 1.03
N ARG A 94 -6.59 -6.77 1.79
CA ARG A 94 -5.79 -7.87 1.25
C ARG A 94 -6.64 -8.92 0.52
N ARG A 95 -7.90 -9.13 0.94
CA ARG A 95 -8.85 -10.01 0.25
C ARG A 95 -9.41 -9.38 -1.01
N ASN A 96 -9.87 -8.14 -0.92
CA ASN A 96 -10.54 -7.44 -2.03
C ASN A 96 -9.56 -7.07 -3.15
N TYR A 97 -8.29 -6.84 -2.80
CA TYR A 97 -7.24 -6.44 -3.73
C TYR A 97 -6.07 -7.43 -3.72
N SER A 98 -6.37 -8.72 -3.65
CA SER A 98 -5.35 -9.78 -3.57
C SER A 98 -4.32 -9.72 -4.70
N HIS A 99 -4.72 -9.26 -5.90
CA HIS A 99 -3.85 -9.04 -7.05
C HIS A 99 -2.71 -8.05 -6.78
N LEU A 100 -2.91 -7.05 -5.91
CA LEU A 100 -1.85 -6.09 -5.52
C LEU A 100 -0.79 -6.71 -4.61
N PHE A 101 -1.09 -7.86 -4.01
CA PHE A 101 -0.21 -8.56 -3.07
C PHE A 101 0.35 -9.86 -3.65
N GLN A 102 0.16 -10.09 -4.95
CA GLN A 102 0.82 -11.18 -5.67
C GLN A 102 2.30 -10.87 -5.83
N SER A 103 3.14 -11.91 -5.86
CA SER A 103 4.57 -11.74 -6.10
C SER A 103 4.79 -11.15 -7.49
N VAL A 104 5.63 -10.12 -7.57
CA VAL A 104 6.14 -9.61 -8.84
C VAL A 104 7.41 -10.37 -9.19
N ASP A 105 7.52 -10.80 -10.44
CA ASP A 105 8.71 -11.50 -10.91
C ASP A 105 9.95 -10.60 -10.83
N GLN A 106 11.09 -11.16 -10.42
CA GLN A 106 12.32 -10.41 -10.25
C GLN A 106 12.79 -9.77 -11.57
N GLU A 107 12.58 -10.46 -12.68
CA GLU A 107 12.89 -9.95 -14.02
C GLU A 107 12.07 -8.70 -14.35
N ASP A 108 10.81 -8.67 -13.95
CA ASP A 108 9.92 -7.52 -14.11
C ASP A 108 10.37 -6.32 -13.29
N LEU A 109 10.80 -6.54 -12.03
CA LEU A 109 11.30 -5.47 -11.16
C LEU A 109 12.57 -4.80 -11.69
N VAL A 110 13.45 -5.55 -12.35
CA VAL A 110 14.71 -5.03 -12.91
C VAL A 110 14.49 -4.36 -14.27
N SER A 111 13.62 -4.95 -15.10
CA SER A 111 13.45 -4.54 -16.50
C SER A 111 12.50 -3.35 -16.68
N LYS A 112 11.44 -3.21 -15.86
CA LYS A 112 10.46 -2.13 -16.05
C LYS A 112 10.82 -0.90 -15.23
N GLU A 113 11.14 0.19 -15.94
CA GLU A 113 11.47 1.50 -15.36
C GLU A 113 10.36 2.06 -14.45
N SER A 114 9.10 1.67 -14.69
CA SER A 114 7.96 2.05 -13.85
C SER A 114 8.06 1.55 -12.41
N TYR A 115 8.75 0.45 -12.16
CA TYR A 115 8.96 -0.04 -10.79
C TYR A 115 10.06 0.72 -10.05
N LYS A 116 10.82 1.59 -10.74
CA LYS A 116 11.86 2.45 -10.15
C LYS A 116 11.32 3.81 -9.69
N CYS A 117 10.00 4.00 -9.68
CA CYS A 117 9.39 5.25 -9.25
C CYS A 117 9.43 5.46 -7.73
N VAL A 118 9.73 4.43 -6.93
CA VAL A 118 9.84 4.50 -5.47
C VAL A 118 11.15 3.89 -5.00
N THR A 119 11.97 4.69 -4.31
CA THR A 119 13.24 4.25 -3.72
C THR A 119 13.23 4.52 -2.22
N ILE A 120 13.50 3.48 -1.43
CA ILE A 120 13.74 3.64 0.01
C ILE A 120 15.19 4.08 0.22
N LEU A 121 15.40 5.21 0.88
CA LEU A 121 16.74 5.72 1.13
C LEU A 121 17.43 4.90 2.24
N PRO A 122 18.77 4.73 2.16
CA PRO A 122 19.52 3.90 3.11
C PRO A 122 19.61 4.51 4.51
N ARG A 123 19.17 5.76 4.68
CA ARG A 123 19.15 6.47 5.95
C ARG A 123 17.75 6.95 6.30
N ARG A 124 17.51 7.02 7.61
CA ARG A 124 16.31 7.57 8.25
C ARG A 124 16.52 9.04 8.56
N CYS A 125 15.42 9.77 8.70
CA CYS A 125 15.47 11.12 9.24
C CYS A 125 15.86 11.11 10.73
N SER A 126 16.10 12.30 11.27
CA SER A 126 16.39 12.54 12.69
C SER A 126 15.30 12.02 13.65
N ASP A 127 14.05 11.94 13.19
CA ASP A 127 12.92 11.38 13.93
C ASP A 127 12.81 9.85 13.83
N GLY A 128 13.72 9.19 13.10
CA GLY A 128 13.74 7.73 12.94
C GLY A 128 12.83 7.20 11.83
N CYS A 129 12.12 8.07 11.10
CA CYS A 129 11.26 7.68 9.98
C CYS A 129 12.09 7.26 8.76
N ALA A 130 11.61 6.26 8.03
CA ALA A 130 12.16 5.88 6.74
C ALA A 130 11.90 6.98 5.72
N LEU A 131 12.91 7.31 4.91
CA LEU A 131 12.77 8.25 3.81
C LEU A 131 12.47 7.49 2.52
N VAL A 132 11.40 7.89 1.83
CA VAL A 132 10.96 7.29 0.57
C VAL A 132 11.01 8.37 -0.51
N LEU A 133 11.91 8.21 -1.47
CA LEU A 133 11.99 9.06 -2.64
C LEU A 133 11.04 8.53 -3.72
N THR A 134 10.02 9.32 -4.06
CA THR A 134 9.11 8.99 -5.16
C THR A 134 9.41 9.88 -6.36
N GLN A 135 9.88 9.30 -7.45
CA GLN A 135 10.12 9.98 -8.71
C GLN A 135 8.94 9.75 -9.64
N ILE A 136 8.09 10.76 -9.76
CA ILE A 136 6.94 10.73 -10.68
C ILE A 136 7.44 11.18 -12.05
N VAL A 137 7.83 10.21 -12.87
CA VAL A 137 8.12 10.44 -14.30
C VAL A 137 6.82 10.34 -15.12
N GLU A 138 6.69 11.11 -16.20
CA GLU A 138 5.47 11.14 -17.05
C GLU A 138 5.00 9.74 -17.49
N HIS A 139 5.91 8.78 -17.64
CA HIS A 139 5.61 7.39 -18.00
C HIS A 139 4.97 6.55 -16.88
N ALA A 140 5.11 6.93 -15.60
CA ALA A 140 4.53 6.19 -14.47
C ALA A 140 3.00 6.28 -14.43
N PHE A 141 2.42 7.40 -14.89
CA PHE A 141 0.97 7.60 -14.94
C PHE A 141 0.26 6.75 -15.99
N ALA A 142 0.96 6.33 -17.05
CA ALA A 142 0.38 5.46 -18.07
C ALA A 142 0.23 4.00 -17.57
N ILE A 143 1.08 3.57 -16.63
CA ILE A 143 1.19 2.18 -16.16
C ILE A 143 0.30 1.91 -14.94
N ALA A 144 0.07 2.90 -14.07
CA ALA A 144 -0.87 2.77 -12.95
C ALA A 144 -2.34 2.55 -13.38
N LYS A 145 -2.67 2.76 -14.66
CA LYS A 145 -4.00 2.43 -15.23
C LYS A 145 -4.12 0.98 -15.73
N TYR A 146 -3.05 0.18 -15.70
CA TYR A 146 -2.93 -1.03 -16.53
C TYR A 146 -2.69 -2.37 -15.79
N ASP A 147 -2.64 -2.40 -14.46
CA ASP A 147 -2.47 -3.67 -13.70
C ASP A 147 -3.76 -4.21 -13.06
N SER A 148 -4.93 -3.65 -13.39
CA SER A 148 -6.18 -4.38 -13.17
C SER A 148 -6.24 -5.51 -14.19
N PRO A 149 -6.35 -6.80 -13.80
CA PRO A 149 -6.69 -7.84 -14.76
C PRO A 149 -7.96 -7.42 -15.49
N LYS A 150 -7.89 -7.37 -16.83
CA LYS A 150 -9.05 -6.98 -17.64
C LYS A 150 -10.22 -7.88 -17.25
N PRO A 151 -11.39 -7.33 -16.87
CA PRO A 151 -12.52 -8.18 -16.54
C PRO A 151 -12.83 -9.07 -17.76
N PRO A 152 -13.05 -10.38 -17.56
CA PRO A 152 -13.42 -11.26 -18.66
C PRO A 152 -14.71 -10.74 -19.28
N CYS A 153 -14.82 -10.85 -20.61
CA CYS A 153 -16.00 -10.38 -21.32
C CYS A 153 -17.28 -11.00 -20.70
N PRO A 154 -18.26 -10.20 -20.25
CA PRO A 154 -19.45 -10.70 -19.55
C PRO A 154 -20.35 -11.60 -20.42
N GLN A 155 -20.11 -11.66 -21.73
CA GLN A 155 -20.86 -12.51 -22.67
C GLN A 155 -20.18 -13.84 -23.01
N CYS A 156 -18.84 -13.91 -23.04
CA CYS A 156 -18.15 -15.11 -23.51
C CYS A 156 -17.10 -15.67 -22.55
N GLY A 157 -16.78 -14.99 -21.45
CA GLY A 157 -15.86 -15.49 -20.42
C GLY A 157 -14.40 -15.67 -20.87
N ALA A 158 -14.03 -15.24 -22.08
CA ALA A 158 -12.69 -15.43 -22.66
C ALA A 158 -11.89 -14.12 -22.79
N ASP A 159 -10.57 -14.25 -22.91
CA ASP A 159 -9.59 -13.17 -23.09
C ASP A 159 -9.68 -12.51 -24.48
N CYS A 160 -10.64 -11.59 -24.65
CA CYS A 160 -10.78 -10.83 -25.89
C CYS A 160 -9.63 -9.84 -26.10
N LYS A 161 -9.07 -9.82 -27.32
CA LYS A 161 -8.01 -8.87 -27.72
C LYS A 161 -8.57 -7.46 -27.79
N VAL A 162 -8.10 -6.59 -26.90
CA VAL A 162 -8.46 -5.16 -26.87
C VAL A 162 -7.51 -4.38 -27.78
N THR A 163 -8.04 -3.66 -28.77
CA THR A 163 -7.26 -2.71 -29.58
C THR A 163 -7.70 -1.28 -29.30
N ARG A 164 -6.73 -0.38 -29.06
CA ARG A 164 -6.97 1.05 -28.82
C ARG A 164 -7.16 1.79 -30.15
N ASP A 165 -8.31 2.44 -30.34
CA ASP A 165 -8.52 3.37 -31.45
C ASP A 165 -7.67 4.63 -31.25
N LYS A 166 -6.85 4.96 -32.25
CA LYS A 166 -5.88 6.07 -32.19
C LYS A 166 -6.53 7.44 -32.44
N ASN A 167 -7.79 7.48 -32.88
CA ASN A 167 -8.44 8.73 -33.32
C ASN A 167 -9.34 9.42 -32.29
N LYS A 168 -9.52 8.90 -31.07
CA LYS A 168 -10.35 9.55 -30.04
C LYS A 168 -9.59 9.68 -28.71
N LYS A 169 -9.40 10.93 -28.25
CA LYS A 169 -8.58 11.29 -27.07
C LYS A 169 -9.22 10.92 -25.72
N LEU A 170 -10.51 10.57 -25.66
CA LEU A 170 -11.17 10.11 -24.45
C LEU A 170 -12.19 9.01 -24.81
N GLY A 171 -11.87 7.76 -24.49
CA GLY A 171 -12.76 6.61 -24.64
C GLY A 171 -11.99 5.34 -25.02
N PHE A 172 -12.03 4.32 -24.16
CA PHE A 172 -11.59 2.97 -24.53
C PHE A 172 -12.73 2.30 -25.29
N PHE A 173 -12.57 2.10 -26.60
CA PHE A 173 -13.52 1.34 -27.40
C PHE A 173 -13.11 -0.13 -27.41
N TYR A 174 -14.01 -1.01 -26.97
CA TYR A 174 -13.80 -2.45 -26.99
C TYR A 174 -14.45 -3.03 -28.24
N THR A 175 -13.67 -3.60 -29.15
CA THR A 175 -14.18 -4.36 -30.29
C THR A 175 -13.95 -5.85 -30.04
N CYS A 176 -15.01 -6.59 -29.77
CA CYS A 176 -14.99 -8.04 -29.69
C CYS A 176 -14.88 -8.61 -31.11
N THR A 177 -13.73 -9.18 -31.47
CA THR A 177 -13.47 -9.69 -32.83
C THR A 177 -13.85 -11.16 -33.02
N GLN A 178 -14.27 -11.87 -31.97
CA GLN A 178 -14.81 -13.23 -32.08
C GLN A 178 -16.32 -13.23 -31.86
N MET A 179 -17.06 -13.22 -32.98
CA MET A 179 -18.46 -13.66 -33.13
C MET A 179 -19.55 -13.09 -32.20
N CYS A 180 -19.35 -11.98 -31.51
CA CYS A 180 -20.46 -11.19 -30.97
C CYS A 180 -20.78 -10.07 -31.96
N THR A 181 -21.78 -10.27 -32.82
CA THR A 181 -22.25 -9.27 -33.78
C THR A 181 -22.86 -8.08 -33.05
N GLY A 182 -22.06 -7.07 -32.75
CA GLY A 182 -22.54 -5.78 -32.26
C GLY A 182 -21.45 -4.93 -31.64
N THR A 183 -21.15 -3.79 -32.25
CA THR A 183 -20.55 -2.65 -31.56
C THR A 183 -21.55 -2.10 -30.56
N ARG A 184 -21.23 -2.15 -29.27
CA ARG A 184 -21.98 -1.42 -28.24
C ARG A 184 -21.04 -0.54 -27.45
N GLU A 185 -21.46 0.70 -27.26
CA GLU A 185 -20.94 1.58 -26.22
C GLU A 185 -21.25 0.94 -24.86
N VAL A 186 -20.22 0.72 -24.06
CA VAL A 186 -20.39 0.35 -22.66
C VAL A 186 -19.80 1.50 -21.86
N ASP A 187 -20.68 2.30 -21.26
CA ASP A 187 -20.26 3.30 -20.29
C ASP A 187 -19.63 2.56 -19.11
N LEU A 188 -18.41 2.96 -18.74
CA LEU A 188 -17.79 2.49 -17.52
C LEU A 188 -18.73 2.85 -16.35
N PRO A 189 -18.99 1.94 -15.40
CA PRO A 189 -19.66 2.34 -14.18
C PRO A 189 -18.84 3.46 -13.55
N GLY A 190 -19.48 4.62 -13.39
CA GLY A 190 -18.89 5.73 -12.65
C GLY A 190 -18.50 5.29 -11.24
N PRO A 191 -17.63 6.06 -10.55
CA PRO A 191 -17.30 5.78 -9.16
C PRO A 191 -18.59 5.61 -8.33
N PRO A 192 -18.62 4.67 -7.36
CA PRO A 192 -19.82 4.41 -6.57
C PRO A 192 -20.30 5.70 -5.88
N SER A 193 -21.57 6.03 -6.08
CA SER A 193 -22.22 7.30 -5.72
C SER A 193 -22.37 7.57 -4.21
N ASN A 194 -21.67 6.88 -3.32
CA ASN A 194 -21.81 7.05 -1.87
C ASN A 194 -20.83 8.06 -1.25
N LEU A 195 -20.50 9.12 -1.99
CA LEU A 195 -19.85 10.32 -1.47
C LEU A 195 -20.66 11.58 -1.85
N GLN A 196 -21.97 11.53 -1.67
CA GLN A 196 -22.82 12.71 -1.59
C GLN A 196 -23.92 12.43 -0.54
N GLY A 197 -23.85 13.13 0.59
CA GLY A 197 -24.91 13.10 1.61
C GLY A 197 -24.39 13.18 3.04
N GLN A 198 -24.17 14.42 3.50
CA GLN A 198 -24.58 14.80 4.85
C GLN A 198 -26.10 14.73 4.95
#